data_AF-A0AA92V657-F1
#
_entry.id   AF-A0AA92V657-F1
#
_cell.length_a   1.000
_cell.length_b   1.000
_cell.length_c   1.000
_cell.angle_alpha   90.00
_cell.angle_beta   90.00
_cell.angle_gamma   90.00
#
_symmetry.space_group_name_H-M   'P 1'
#
loop_
_entity.id
_entity.type
_entity.pdbx_description
1 polymer ?
#
loop_
_entity_poly.entity_id
_entity_poly.type
_entity_poly.pdbx_seq_one_letter_code
_entity_poly.pdbx_strand_id
1 'polypeptide(L)'
;MTNQYAVMVLKNDIDSRTHVIVDDVVHEIDSFVKKSKVNNNEVKGVVFLGNTFTNKQFLESIRSCYILNDENYLFYRETDLPNIIGVYSVIDCSQFSAETKAVMANGELELVRKQRAKEEKDRMDEARRRNLEQQEKDKEVREAELRYKEAMDNVASFERKQNYAQMLDWANIALTHRPEDKEAVAKKEEATRLLSEQKVKQQQYNSIIQRAEASFKEHEYQDALSQSDAALNLMPSSEQAKMLHDKARKALDDIAQVKEYLTRADLFLAQKSYNEALEELRKVLSFDDNNEVALHKTSEIQEELKKQNQRIDTLRQIVNHPKENTEDFEKSIVACQELLSIDANNQKQWTECLAQLKNDRIKFNENEQLWNLLNEQIHKALFDENWLKVVECAEKALSIKNDDVLESNMQIAKDKLMKQQKENSFKQQINEVKALLVDKEFDEAKKRLSAMQKEFTGHSAEMKILFKQIFEEETAIDFLKNKSEENFFDSSMKEKKRSTNINKRKILNDDFFGSDQLENKNRKSKVTKDDFDF
;
A
#
# COMPACT_ATOMS: atom_id res chain seq x y z
N MET A 1 -66.94 13.23 -83.85
CA MET A 1 -66.86 12.54 -82.55
C MET A 1 -68.16 11.77 -82.36
N THR A 2 -68.12 10.44 -82.42
CA THR A 2 -69.25 9.57 -82.07
C THR A 2 -69.29 9.43 -80.55
N ASN A 3 -70.48 9.56 -79.96
CA ASN A 3 -70.64 9.58 -78.51
C ASN A 3 -70.40 8.17 -77.94
N GLN A 4 -69.44 8.00 -77.04
CA GLN A 4 -68.97 6.67 -76.58
C GLN A 4 -69.88 5.99 -75.54
N TYR A 5 -70.97 6.64 -75.12
CA TYR A 5 -71.92 6.12 -74.14
C TYR A 5 -73.32 5.95 -74.75
N ALA A 6 -73.91 4.78 -74.54
CA ALA A 6 -75.28 4.49 -74.93
C ALA A 6 -76.26 5.21 -73.98
N VAL A 7 -76.77 6.36 -74.40
CA VAL A 7 -77.75 7.13 -73.63
C VAL A 7 -79.13 6.51 -73.82
N MET A 8 -79.67 5.89 -72.77
CA MET A 8 -81.11 5.56 -72.74
C MET A 8 -81.90 6.85 -72.54
N VAL A 9 -82.62 7.27 -73.57
CA VAL A 9 -83.54 8.41 -73.48
C VAL A 9 -84.94 7.86 -73.25
N LEU A 10 -85.50 8.07 -72.06
CA LEU A 10 -86.86 7.65 -71.74
C LEU A 10 -87.85 8.56 -72.48
N LYS A 11 -88.92 7.98 -73.02
CA LYS A 11 -89.97 8.75 -73.71
C LYS A 11 -90.49 9.90 -72.84
N ASN A 12 -90.72 9.64 -71.55
CA ASN A 12 -91.21 10.64 -70.61
C ASN A 12 -90.26 11.84 -70.45
N ASP A 13 -88.94 11.65 -70.57
CA ASP A 13 -87.96 12.74 -70.46
C ASP A 13 -87.99 13.63 -71.71
N ILE A 14 -88.17 13.02 -72.89
CA ILE A 14 -88.40 13.74 -74.15
C ILE A 14 -89.72 14.49 -74.08
N ASP A 15 -90.81 13.81 -73.72
CA ASP A 15 -92.14 14.39 -73.66
C ASP A 15 -92.19 15.56 -72.66
N SER A 16 -91.55 15.44 -71.49
CA SER A 16 -91.47 16.52 -70.48
C SER A 16 -90.65 17.71 -70.98
N ARG A 17 -89.48 17.48 -71.58
CA ARG A 17 -88.65 18.56 -72.13
C ARG A 17 -89.29 19.22 -73.34
N THR A 18 -90.05 18.47 -74.14
CA THR A 18 -90.79 18.99 -75.28
C THR A 18 -91.96 19.85 -74.80
N HIS A 19 -92.66 19.44 -73.74
CA HIS A 19 -93.74 20.22 -73.12
C HIS A 19 -93.25 21.61 -72.67
N VAL A 20 -92.09 21.71 -72.01
CA VAL A 20 -91.52 23.02 -71.62
C VAL A 20 -91.25 23.91 -72.84
N ILE A 21 -90.63 23.37 -73.89
CA ILE A 21 -90.34 24.13 -75.13
C ILE A 21 -91.64 24.53 -75.86
N VAL A 22 -92.65 23.66 -75.85
CA VAL A 22 -93.98 23.93 -76.42
C VAL A 22 -94.67 25.06 -75.66
N ASP A 23 -94.67 25.02 -74.32
CA ASP A 23 -95.28 26.04 -73.48
C ASP A 23 -94.58 27.39 -73.63
N ASP A 24 -93.25 27.44 -73.69
CA ASP A 24 -92.50 28.68 -73.92
C ASP A 24 -92.92 29.34 -75.26
N VAL A 25 -93.10 28.53 -76.32
CA VAL A 25 -93.55 29.01 -77.64
C VAL A 25 -95.02 29.45 -77.60
N VAL A 26 -95.90 28.69 -76.95
CA VAL A 26 -97.33 29.05 -76.80
C VAL A 26 -97.49 30.31 -75.95
N HIS A 27 -96.64 30.52 -74.94
CA HIS A 27 -96.63 31.70 -74.09
C HIS A 27 -96.21 32.96 -74.86
N GLU A 28 -95.23 32.88 -75.77
CA GLU A 28 -94.90 34.02 -76.64
C GLU A 28 -96.00 34.29 -77.67
N ILE A 29 -96.69 33.25 -78.18
CA ILE A 29 -97.88 33.42 -79.05
C ILE A 29 -99.03 34.12 -78.32
N ASP A 30 -99.40 33.68 -77.12
CA ASP A 30 -100.42 34.32 -76.29
C ASP A 30 -100.02 35.75 -75.87
N SER A 31 -98.75 35.96 -75.53
CA SER A 31 -98.18 37.29 -75.30
C SER A 31 -98.27 38.19 -76.53
N PHE A 32 -98.04 37.67 -77.74
CA PHE A 32 -98.18 38.41 -78.99
C PHE A 32 -99.64 38.79 -79.29
N VAL A 33 -100.59 37.88 -79.08
CA VAL A 33 -102.03 38.17 -79.26
C VAL A 33 -102.51 39.23 -78.27
N LYS A 34 -102.10 39.14 -76.99
CA LYS A 34 -102.37 40.16 -75.97
C LYS A 34 -101.75 41.52 -76.32
N LYS A 35 -100.50 41.56 -76.77
CA LYS A 35 -99.84 42.79 -77.29
C LYS A 35 -100.60 43.38 -78.49
N SER A 36 -101.24 42.55 -79.29
CA SER A 36 -102.05 42.94 -80.46
C SER A 36 -103.47 43.43 -80.12
N LYS A 37 -103.83 43.52 -78.83
CA LYS A 37 -105.13 44.01 -78.30
C LYS A 37 -106.36 43.20 -78.72
N VAL A 38 -106.18 41.93 -79.08
CA VAL A 38 -107.28 40.97 -79.31
C VAL A 38 -107.48 40.16 -78.03
N ASN A 39 -108.72 40.05 -77.53
CA ASN A 39 -109.00 39.22 -76.36
C ASN A 39 -109.02 37.74 -76.75
N ASN A 40 -108.59 36.84 -75.86
CA ASN A 40 -108.56 35.39 -76.14
C ASN A 40 -109.94 34.82 -76.55
N ASN A 41 -111.04 35.43 -76.12
CA ASN A 41 -112.43 35.05 -76.49
C ASN A 41 -112.86 35.54 -77.89
N GLU A 42 -112.12 36.45 -78.52
CA GLU A 42 -112.40 36.99 -79.85
C GLU A 42 -111.75 36.16 -80.97
N VAL A 43 -110.74 35.35 -80.62
CA VAL A 43 -110.15 34.34 -81.51
C VAL A 43 -111.21 33.30 -81.83
N LYS A 44 -111.46 33.04 -83.12
CA LYS A 44 -112.48 32.07 -83.58
C LYS A 44 -111.91 30.77 -84.13
N GLY A 45 -110.62 30.74 -84.42
CA GLY A 45 -109.91 29.60 -84.97
C GLY A 45 -108.40 29.84 -84.94
N VAL A 46 -107.62 28.76 -84.91
CA VAL A 46 -106.16 28.80 -84.95
C VAL A 46 -105.69 27.93 -86.11
N VAL A 47 -104.82 28.49 -86.96
CA VAL A 47 -104.23 27.78 -88.09
C VAL A 47 -102.74 27.62 -87.85
N PHE A 48 -102.29 26.38 -87.72
CA PHE A 48 -100.89 26.02 -87.60
C PHE A 48 -100.30 25.66 -88.96
N LEU A 49 -99.19 26.32 -89.32
CA LEU A 49 -98.49 26.14 -90.59
C LEU A 49 -97.09 25.57 -90.34
N GLY A 50 -96.78 24.43 -90.96
CA GLY A 50 -95.47 23.81 -90.92
C GLY A 50 -95.34 22.63 -89.95
N ASN A 51 -94.30 21.81 -90.18
CA ASN A 51 -94.14 20.50 -89.56
C ASN A 51 -93.91 20.55 -88.03
N THR A 52 -93.39 21.65 -87.49
CA THR A 52 -93.11 21.83 -86.05
C THR A 52 -94.36 21.68 -85.19
N PHE A 53 -95.53 22.10 -85.70
CA PHE A 53 -96.78 22.15 -84.94
C PHE A 53 -97.59 20.85 -84.99
N THR A 54 -97.11 19.78 -85.65
CA THR A 54 -97.83 18.50 -85.70
C THR A 54 -97.75 17.68 -84.41
N ASN A 55 -96.99 18.13 -83.40
CA ASN A 55 -96.96 17.50 -82.08
C ASN A 55 -98.26 17.82 -81.32
N LYS A 56 -98.94 16.77 -80.81
CA LYS A 56 -100.19 16.90 -80.03
C LYS A 56 -100.05 17.81 -78.81
N GLN A 57 -98.85 17.91 -78.22
CA GLN A 57 -98.59 18.81 -77.10
C GLN A 57 -98.86 20.29 -77.45
N PHE A 58 -98.64 20.73 -78.70
CA PHE A 58 -99.00 22.09 -79.13
C PHE A 58 -100.51 22.33 -79.09
N LEU A 59 -101.31 21.34 -79.49
CA LEU A 59 -102.77 21.42 -79.42
C LEU A 59 -103.25 21.42 -77.97
N GLU A 60 -102.66 20.60 -77.10
CA GLU A 60 -102.98 20.53 -75.67
C GLU A 60 -102.61 21.83 -74.95
N SER A 61 -101.43 22.38 -75.18
CA SER A 61 -100.96 23.64 -74.59
C SER A 61 -101.79 24.84 -75.10
N ILE A 62 -102.03 24.98 -76.41
CA ILE A 62 -102.79 26.13 -76.93
C ILE A 62 -104.29 26.11 -76.54
N ARG A 63 -104.88 24.93 -76.33
CA ARG A 63 -106.24 24.77 -75.77
C ARG A 63 -106.36 25.35 -74.35
N SER A 64 -105.27 25.46 -73.60
CA SER A 64 -105.27 26.14 -72.30
C SER A 64 -105.40 27.67 -72.42
N CYS A 65 -104.97 28.24 -73.56
CA CYS A 65 -105.01 29.68 -73.84
C CYS A 65 -106.28 30.12 -74.58
N TYR A 66 -106.85 29.24 -75.43
CA TYR A 66 -108.03 29.53 -76.26
C TYR A 66 -109.04 28.39 -76.24
N ILE A 67 -110.28 28.68 -75.82
CA ILE A 67 -111.35 27.69 -75.72
C ILE A 67 -112.16 27.69 -77.02
N LEU A 68 -111.85 26.75 -77.91
CA LEU A 68 -112.45 26.61 -79.23
C LEU A 68 -112.91 25.17 -79.47
N ASN A 69 -113.92 24.99 -80.33
CA ASN A 69 -114.33 23.66 -80.82
C ASN A 69 -113.21 23.03 -81.66
N ASP A 70 -113.11 21.69 -81.65
CA ASP A 70 -112.03 20.97 -82.33
C ASP A 70 -111.95 21.21 -83.85
N GLU A 71 -113.08 21.51 -84.50
CA GLU A 71 -113.15 21.86 -85.93
C GLU A 71 -112.44 23.19 -86.26
N ASN A 72 -112.19 24.04 -85.27
CA ASN A 72 -111.57 25.36 -85.44
C ASN A 72 -110.03 25.34 -85.26
N TYR A 73 -109.44 24.17 -85.00
CA TYR A 73 -107.99 23.96 -84.93
C TYR A 73 -107.48 23.29 -86.20
N LEU A 74 -106.99 24.09 -87.15
CA LEU A 74 -106.53 23.62 -88.45
C LEU A 74 -105.00 23.46 -88.46
N PHE A 75 -104.53 22.31 -88.95
CA PHE A 75 -103.11 21.99 -89.06
C PHE A 75 -102.76 21.70 -90.52
N TYR A 76 -101.76 22.40 -91.04
CA TYR A 76 -101.24 22.19 -92.39
C TYR A 76 -99.73 21.96 -92.34
N ARG A 77 -99.29 20.80 -92.85
CA ARG A 77 -97.85 20.48 -92.91
C ARG A 77 -97.17 21.26 -94.03
N GLU A 78 -95.86 21.23 -94.02
CA GLU A 78 -95.03 21.82 -95.07
C GLU A 78 -95.26 21.17 -96.44
N THR A 79 -95.70 19.90 -96.47
CA THR A 79 -96.16 19.22 -97.69
C THR A 79 -97.53 19.68 -98.18
N ASP A 80 -98.35 20.22 -97.28
CA ASP A 80 -99.73 20.61 -97.56
C ASP A 80 -99.78 22.10 -97.96
N LEU A 81 -98.85 22.92 -97.45
CA LEU A 81 -98.65 24.34 -97.72
C LEU A 81 -98.65 24.75 -99.22
N PRO A 82 -97.96 24.04 -100.14
CA PRO A 82 -98.01 24.35 -101.57
C PRO A 82 -99.40 24.25 -102.21
N ASN A 83 -100.29 23.41 -101.65
CA ASN A 83 -101.67 23.28 -102.14
C ASN A 83 -102.62 24.35 -101.56
N ILE A 84 -102.14 25.15 -100.60
CA ILE A 84 -102.89 26.18 -99.87
C ILE A 84 -102.46 27.57 -100.33
N ILE A 85 -101.16 27.76 -100.56
CA ILE A 85 -100.57 29.04 -100.98
C ILE A 85 -100.45 29.09 -102.51
N GLY A 86 -101.61 29.07 -103.19
CA GLY A 86 -101.69 29.18 -104.66
C GLY A 86 -101.45 30.59 -105.23
N VAL A 87 -101.04 31.58 -104.42
CA VAL A 87 -101.08 33.02 -104.79
C VAL A 87 -99.89 33.84 -104.23
N TYR A 88 -98.64 33.51 -104.58
CA TYR A 88 -97.49 34.41 -104.36
C TYR A 88 -96.41 34.30 -105.47
N SER A 89 -96.80 34.50 -106.73
CA SER A 89 -95.88 34.49 -107.88
C SER A 89 -95.39 35.89 -108.31
N VAL A 90 -95.66 36.96 -107.54
CA VAL A 90 -95.51 38.37 -107.99
C VAL A 90 -94.98 39.32 -106.90
N ILE A 91 -93.85 39.00 -106.26
CA ILE A 91 -93.09 40.00 -105.46
C ILE A 91 -91.67 40.09 -106.01
N ASP A 92 -91.26 41.28 -106.45
CA ASP A 92 -89.90 41.57 -106.87
C ASP A 92 -89.05 41.98 -105.65
N CYS A 93 -88.05 41.15 -105.33
CA CYS A 93 -87.12 41.37 -104.22
C CYS A 93 -86.06 42.45 -104.51
N SER A 94 -86.00 43.01 -105.72
CA SER A 94 -84.99 44.01 -106.12
C SER A 94 -85.00 45.29 -105.26
N GLN A 95 -86.18 45.65 -104.73
CA GLN A 95 -86.43 46.90 -104.01
C GLN A 95 -85.71 47.05 -102.66
N PHE A 96 -85.18 45.97 -102.07
CA PHE A 96 -84.49 46.00 -100.76
C PHE A 96 -82.96 46.00 -100.84
N SER A 97 -82.40 46.20 -102.05
CA SER A 97 -80.98 45.98 -102.33
C SER A 97 -80.02 47.03 -101.73
N ALA A 98 -80.50 48.20 -101.30
CA ALA A 98 -79.68 49.22 -100.65
C ALA A 98 -79.50 48.97 -99.15
N GLU A 99 -80.59 48.75 -98.43
CA GLU A 99 -80.62 48.47 -96.99
C GLU A 99 -79.90 47.16 -96.68
N THR A 100 -80.06 46.15 -97.53
CA THR A 100 -79.35 44.87 -97.41
C THR A 100 -77.83 45.06 -97.43
N LYS A 101 -77.31 45.94 -98.30
CA LYS A 101 -75.86 46.25 -98.35
C LYS A 101 -75.38 47.01 -97.11
N ALA A 102 -76.17 47.94 -96.57
CA ALA A 102 -75.81 48.69 -95.37
C ALA A 102 -75.74 47.80 -94.12
N VAL A 103 -76.69 46.85 -93.97
CA VAL A 103 -76.68 45.89 -92.85
C VAL A 103 -75.52 44.90 -92.99
N MET A 104 -75.22 44.40 -94.19
CA MET A 104 -74.06 43.52 -94.42
C MET A 104 -72.74 44.23 -94.06
N ALA A 105 -72.51 45.47 -94.54
CA ALA A 105 -71.30 46.22 -94.25
C ALA A 105 -71.10 46.49 -92.74
N ASN A 106 -72.18 46.77 -92.00
CA ASN A 106 -72.12 46.93 -90.55
C ASN A 106 -71.86 45.60 -89.82
N GLY A 107 -72.45 44.50 -90.29
CA GLY A 107 -72.19 43.15 -89.77
C GLY A 107 -70.74 42.70 -89.99
N GLU A 108 -70.19 42.97 -91.17
CA GLU A 108 -68.77 42.77 -91.48
C GLU A 108 -67.85 43.58 -90.56
N LEU A 109 -68.18 44.86 -90.32
CA LEU A 109 -67.43 45.72 -89.39
C LEU A 109 -67.47 45.21 -87.94
N GLU A 110 -68.63 44.74 -87.47
CA GLU A 110 -68.76 44.12 -86.15
C GLU A 110 -67.99 42.80 -86.02
N LEU A 111 -68.00 41.95 -87.06
CA LEU A 111 -67.24 40.72 -87.09
C LEU A 111 -65.74 41.00 -86.98
N VAL A 112 -65.22 41.97 -87.73
CA VAL A 112 -63.81 42.41 -87.64
C VAL A 112 -63.49 42.96 -86.25
N ARG A 113 -64.39 43.73 -85.62
CA ARG A 113 -64.21 44.21 -84.24
C ARG A 113 -64.16 43.06 -83.22
N LYS A 114 -65.07 42.08 -83.34
CA LYS A 114 -65.12 40.88 -82.47
C LYS A 114 -63.89 39.98 -82.66
N GLN A 115 -63.41 39.83 -83.89
CA GLN A 115 -62.16 39.13 -84.20
C GLN A 115 -60.96 39.82 -83.55
N ARG A 116 -60.75 41.12 -83.78
CA ARG A 116 -59.64 41.88 -83.17
C ARG A 116 -59.68 41.87 -81.64
N ALA A 117 -60.86 41.99 -81.03
CA ALA A 117 -61.01 41.92 -79.58
C ALA A 117 -60.67 40.52 -79.03
N LYS A 118 -60.99 39.46 -79.78
CA LYS A 118 -60.61 38.08 -79.44
C LYS A 118 -59.11 37.87 -79.60
N GLU A 119 -58.52 38.27 -80.72
CA GLU A 119 -57.08 38.20 -80.97
C GLU A 119 -56.27 38.96 -79.91
N GLU A 120 -56.73 40.15 -79.49
CA GLU A 120 -56.08 40.91 -78.42
C GLU A 120 -56.15 40.20 -77.07
N LYS A 121 -57.31 39.60 -76.75
CA LYS A 121 -57.46 38.80 -75.53
C LYS A 121 -56.57 37.56 -75.56
N ASP A 122 -56.57 36.82 -76.68
CA ASP A 122 -55.77 35.61 -76.85
C ASP A 122 -54.27 35.94 -76.75
N ARG A 123 -53.81 37.07 -77.32
CA ARG A 123 -52.44 37.60 -77.13
C ARG A 123 -52.13 37.96 -75.67
N MET A 124 -53.05 38.59 -74.95
CA MET A 124 -52.88 38.93 -73.54
C MET A 124 -52.83 37.70 -72.62
N ASP A 125 -53.65 36.67 -72.89
CA ASP A 125 -53.66 35.41 -72.15
C ASP A 125 -52.43 34.53 -72.51
N GLU A 126 -51.88 34.62 -73.72
CA GLU A 126 -50.56 34.05 -74.06
C GLU A 126 -49.40 34.77 -73.33
N ALA A 127 -49.39 36.10 -73.35
CA ALA A 127 -48.37 36.89 -72.64
C ALA A 127 -48.40 36.62 -71.12
N ARG A 128 -49.61 36.52 -70.53
CA ARG A 128 -49.79 36.15 -69.12
C ARG A 128 -49.24 34.76 -68.82
N ARG A 129 -49.50 33.76 -69.67
CA ARG A 129 -48.96 32.39 -69.50
C ARG A 129 -47.44 32.37 -69.55
N ARG A 130 -46.81 33.03 -70.54
CA ARG A 130 -45.34 33.13 -70.63
C ARG A 130 -44.72 33.85 -69.43
N ASN A 131 -45.35 34.92 -68.95
CA ASN A 131 -44.88 35.64 -67.76
C ASN A 131 -44.98 34.79 -66.48
N LEU A 132 -46.05 33.99 -66.33
CA LEU A 132 -46.18 33.08 -65.19
C LEU A 132 -45.15 31.96 -65.25
N GLU A 133 -44.99 31.31 -66.41
CA GLU A 133 -43.98 30.27 -66.65
C GLU A 133 -42.55 30.78 -66.40
N GLN A 134 -42.25 32.02 -66.79
CA GLN A 134 -40.97 32.66 -66.47
C GLN A 134 -40.82 32.96 -64.99
N GLN A 135 -41.86 33.45 -64.31
CA GLN A 135 -41.83 33.69 -62.85
C GLN A 135 -41.64 32.40 -62.05
N GLU A 136 -42.23 31.29 -62.49
CA GLU A 136 -42.04 29.97 -61.87
C GLU A 136 -40.59 29.49 -62.06
N LYS A 137 -40.03 29.56 -63.28
CA LYS A 137 -38.61 29.25 -63.53
C LYS A 137 -37.65 30.15 -62.74
N ASP A 138 -37.90 31.46 -62.72
CA ASP A 138 -37.11 32.42 -61.94
C ASP A 138 -37.21 32.17 -60.43
N LYS A 139 -38.34 31.62 -59.95
CA LYS A 139 -38.54 31.22 -58.56
C LYS A 139 -37.77 29.92 -58.26
N GLU A 140 -37.88 28.90 -59.10
CA GLU A 140 -37.13 27.64 -58.98
C GLU A 140 -35.61 27.89 -58.96
N VAL A 141 -35.10 28.75 -59.85
CA VAL A 141 -33.67 29.14 -59.86
C VAL A 141 -33.27 29.86 -58.57
N ARG A 142 -34.12 30.76 -58.03
CA ARG A 142 -33.85 31.44 -56.75
C ARG A 142 -33.91 30.50 -55.55
N GLU A 143 -34.85 29.56 -55.53
CA GLU A 143 -34.95 28.54 -54.47
C GLU A 143 -33.76 27.57 -54.53
N ALA A 144 -33.33 27.14 -55.73
CA ALA A 144 -32.13 26.35 -55.91
C ALA A 144 -30.85 27.10 -55.50
N GLU A 145 -30.74 28.39 -55.80
CA GLU A 145 -29.61 29.22 -55.35
C GLU A 145 -29.58 29.39 -53.81
N LEU A 146 -30.75 29.59 -53.18
CA LEU A 146 -30.85 29.68 -51.73
C LEU A 146 -30.44 28.36 -51.06
N ARG A 147 -30.93 27.22 -51.57
CA ARG A 147 -30.56 25.88 -51.09
C ARG A 147 -29.08 25.58 -51.27
N TYR A 148 -28.50 25.96 -52.41
CA TYR A 148 -27.05 25.83 -52.64
C TYR A 148 -26.24 26.64 -51.62
N LYS A 149 -26.62 27.89 -51.35
CA LYS A 149 -25.94 28.75 -50.34
C LYS A 149 -26.05 28.15 -48.94
N GLU A 150 -27.24 27.73 -48.53
CA GLU A 150 -27.49 27.02 -47.26
C GLU A 150 -26.61 25.76 -47.14
N ALA A 151 -26.46 24.98 -48.22
CA ALA A 151 -25.61 23.81 -48.22
C ALA A 151 -24.11 24.15 -48.07
N MET A 152 -23.61 25.16 -48.79
CA MET A 152 -22.21 25.59 -48.71
C MET A 152 -21.85 26.23 -47.34
N ASP A 153 -22.77 27.00 -46.74
CA ASP A 153 -22.60 27.51 -45.38
C ASP A 153 -22.50 26.37 -44.36
N ASN A 154 -23.29 25.30 -44.54
CA ASN A 154 -23.19 24.09 -43.72
C ASN A 154 -21.87 23.33 -43.95
N VAL A 155 -21.40 23.19 -45.20
CA VAL A 155 -20.06 22.60 -45.51
C VAL A 155 -18.97 23.32 -44.72
N ALA A 156 -18.91 24.65 -44.78
CA ALA A 156 -17.92 25.45 -44.04
C ALA A 156 -18.08 25.34 -42.50
N SER A 157 -19.31 25.18 -42.00
CA SER A 157 -19.60 24.95 -40.59
C SER A 157 -19.10 23.59 -40.09
N PHE A 158 -19.29 22.52 -40.88
CA PHE A 158 -18.83 21.17 -40.53
C PHE A 158 -17.34 20.96 -40.74
N GLU A 159 -16.73 21.65 -41.71
CA GLU A 159 -15.27 21.71 -41.90
C GLU A 159 -14.57 22.28 -40.64
N ARG A 160 -15.03 23.41 -40.10
CA ARG A 160 -14.51 23.99 -38.84
C ARG A 160 -14.68 23.07 -37.64
N LYS A 161 -15.70 22.22 -37.65
CA LYS A 161 -15.98 21.21 -36.60
C LYS A 161 -15.23 19.89 -36.84
N GLN A 162 -14.47 19.76 -37.93
CA GLN A 162 -13.80 18.53 -38.37
C GLN A 162 -14.75 17.32 -38.53
N ASN A 163 -16.03 17.57 -38.82
CA ASN A 163 -17.02 16.52 -39.06
C ASN A 163 -17.14 16.27 -40.57
N TYR A 164 -16.15 15.55 -41.11
CA TYR A 164 -16.01 15.31 -42.55
C TYR A 164 -17.13 14.46 -43.15
N ALA A 165 -17.83 13.64 -42.35
CA ALA A 165 -18.99 12.89 -42.80
C ALA A 165 -20.16 13.84 -43.15
N GLN A 166 -20.52 14.74 -42.23
CA GLN A 166 -21.57 15.74 -42.51
C GLN A 166 -21.14 16.76 -43.57
N MET A 167 -19.86 17.15 -43.59
CA MET A 167 -19.30 17.98 -44.67
C MET A 167 -19.50 17.34 -46.05
N LEU A 168 -19.29 16.02 -46.17
CA LEU A 168 -19.51 15.27 -47.39
C LEU A 168 -20.99 15.23 -47.79
N ASP A 169 -21.90 14.99 -46.84
CA ASP A 169 -23.35 14.97 -47.10
C ASP A 169 -23.84 16.33 -47.63
N TRP A 170 -23.45 17.43 -46.97
CA TRP A 170 -23.83 18.78 -47.40
C TRP A 170 -23.17 19.21 -48.71
N ALA A 171 -21.94 18.78 -49.00
CA ALA A 171 -21.31 19.01 -50.30
C ALA A 171 -22.05 18.27 -51.44
N ASN A 172 -22.57 17.06 -51.18
CA ASN A 172 -23.45 16.38 -52.14
C ASN A 172 -24.78 17.13 -52.35
N ILE A 173 -25.38 17.71 -51.31
CA ILE A 173 -26.60 18.54 -51.42
C ILE A 173 -26.33 19.84 -52.19
N ALA A 174 -25.15 20.46 -52.05
CA ALA A 174 -24.78 21.60 -52.89
C ALA A 174 -24.73 21.19 -54.38
N LEU A 175 -24.15 20.02 -54.67
CA LEU A 175 -24.04 19.48 -56.03
C LEU A 175 -25.36 19.02 -56.65
N THR A 176 -26.41 18.68 -55.89
CA THR A 176 -27.74 18.40 -56.47
C THR A 176 -28.40 19.68 -57.01
N HIS A 177 -28.08 20.85 -56.44
CA HIS A 177 -28.58 22.14 -56.90
C HIS A 177 -27.66 22.82 -57.93
N ARG A 178 -26.34 22.57 -57.89
CA ARG A 178 -25.36 23.02 -58.89
C ARG A 178 -24.35 21.92 -59.24
N PRO A 179 -24.64 21.05 -60.23
CA PRO A 179 -23.79 19.89 -60.55
C PRO A 179 -22.38 20.24 -61.07
N GLU A 180 -22.20 21.39 -61.71
CA GLU A 180 -20.94 21.84 -62.31
C GLU A 180 -20.11 22.77 -61.40
N ASP A 181 -20.52 22.94 -60.14
CA ASP A 181 -19.87 23.87 -59.22
C ASP A 181 -18.51 23.35 -58.72
N LYS A 182 -17.44 24.04 -59.14
CA LYS A 182 -16.05 23.63 -58.85
C LYS A 182 -15.73 23.65 -57.35
N GLU A 183 -16.33 24.55 -56.58
CA GLU A 183 -16.07 24.66 -55.15
C GLU A 183 -16.71 23.50 -54.38
N ALA A 184 -17.98 23.19 -54.65
CA ALA A 184 -18.66 22.05 -54.06
C ALA A 184 -18.03 20.70 -54.46
N VAL A 185 -17.54 20.55 -55.70
CA VAL A 185 -16.76 19.35 -56.11
C VAL A 185 -15.47 19.23 -55.29
N ALA A 186 -14.67 20.30 -55.22
CA ALA A 186 -13.42 20.29 -54.45
C ALA A 186 -13.65 19.99 -52.96
N LYS A 187 -14.71 20.56 -52.35
CA LYS A 187 -15.07 20.31 -50.95
C LYS A 187 -15.56 18.87 -50.71
N LYS A 188 -16.26 18.26 -51.68
CA LYS A 188 -16.61 16.84 -51.64
C LYS A 188 -15.37 15.93 -51.68
N GLU A 189 -14.42 16.22 -52.56
CA GLU A 189 -13.17 15.46 -52.68
C GLU A 189 -12.31 15.60 -51.41
N GLU A 190 -12.19 16.81 -50.88
CA GLU A 190 -11.49 17.10 -49.62
C GLU A 190 -12.12 16.39 -48.43
N ALA A 191 -13.44 16.47 -48.26
CA ALA A 191 -14.17 15.76 -47.20
C ALA A 191 -13.97 14.23 -47.30
N THR A 192 -14.02 13.68 -48.52
CA THR A 192 -13.78 12.24 -48.78
C THR A 192 -12.35 11.84 -48.41
N ARG A 193 -11.34 12.64 -48.79
CA ARG A 193 -9.94 12.42 -48.43
C ARG A 193 -9.74 12.43 -46.92
N LEU A 194 -10.18 13.50 -46.24
CA LEU A 194 -10.02 13.66 -44.79
C LEU A 194 -10.75 12.58 -43.99
N LEU A 195 -11.94 12.16 -44.44
CA LEU A 195 -12.67 11.03 -43.83
C LEU A 195 -11.91 9.71 -43.99
N SER A 196 -11.28 9.46 -45.14
CA SER A 196 -10.44 8.28 -45.36
C SER A 196 -9.18 8.29 -44.49
N GLU A 197 -8.50 9.44 -44.38
CA GLU A 197 -7.34 9.63 -43.50
C GLU A 197 -7.70 9.41 -42.03
N GLN A 198 -8.83 9.96 -41.57
CA GLN A 198 -9.34 9.76 -40.21
C GLN A 198 -9.63 8.28 -39.93
N LYS A 199 -10.25 7.58 -40.88
CA LYS A 199 -10.54 6.14 -40.77
C LYS A 199 -9.26 5.30 -40.71
N VAL A 200 -8.25 5.60 -41.53
CA VAL A 200 -6.94 4.92 -41.49
C VAL A 200 -6.24 5.18 -40.16
N LYS A 201 -6.20 6.43 -39.67
CA LYS A 201 -5.63 6.78 -38.36
C LYS A 201 -6.34 6.03 -37.23
N GLN A 202 -7.67 5.95 -37.25
CA GLN A 202 -8.44 5.19 -36.26
C GLN A 202 -8.13 3.69 -36.31
N GLN A 203 -8.02 3.09 -37.50
CA GLN A 203 -7.66 1.68 -37.67
C GLN A 203 -6.23 1.38 -37.18
N GLN A 204 -5.27 2.26 -37.49
CA GLN A 204 -3.89 2.16 -37.00
C GLN A 204 -3.85 2.27 -35.47
N TYR A 205 -4.51 3.28 -34.89
CA TYR A 205 -4.63 3.45 -33.44
C TYR A 205 -5.23 2.20 -32.77
N ASN A 206 -6.35 1.68 -33.27
CA ASN A 206 -6.99 0.48 -32.73
C ASN A 206 -6.04 -0.74 -32.77
N SER A 207 -5.32 -0.93 -33.89
CA SER A 207 -4.35 -2.01 -34.06
C SER A 207 -3.15 -1.89 -33.11
N ILE A 208 -2.69 -0.67 -32.83
CA ILE A 208 -1.56 -0.43 -31.92
C ILE A 208 -2.00 -0.66 -30.47
N ILE A 209 -3.16 -0.14 -30.06
CA ILE A 209 -3.68 -0.35 -28.70
C ILE A 209 -3.97 -1.82 -28.40
N GLN A 210 -4.54 -2.57 -29.35
CA GLN A 210 -4.75 -4.02 -29.16
C GLN A 210 -3.43 -4.78 -28.91
N ARG A 211 -2.35 -4.40 -29.60
CA ARG A 211 -1.02 -4.99 -29.37
C ARG A 211 -0.41 -4.52 -28.05
N ALA A 212 -0.56 -3.24 -27.69
CA ALA A 212 -0.08 -2.71 -26.42
C ALA A 212 -0.77 -3.40 -25.22
N GLU A 213 -2.07 -3.66 -25.32
CA GLU A 213 -2.84 -4.43 -24.32
C GLU A 213 -2.46 -5.91 -24.28
N ALA A 214 -1.99 -6.50 -25.39
CA ALA A 214 -1.49 -7.86 -25.43
C ALA A 214 -0.13 -7.95 -24.74
N SER A 215 0.86 -7.15 -25.16
CA SER A 215 2.19 -7.06 -24.52
C SER A 215 2.07 -6.74 -23.03
N PHE A 216 1.13 -5.88 -22.59
CA PHE A 216 0.90 -5.63 -21.17
C PHE A 216 0.41 -6.88 -20.39
N LYS A 217 -0.46 -7.70 -20.98
CA LYS A 217 -0.93 -8.97 -20.38
C LYS A 217 0.16 -10.05 -20.38
N GLU A 218 1.04 -10.01 -21.37
CA GLU A 218 2.21 -10.89 -21.49
C GLU A 218 3.40 -10.41 -20.64
N HIS A 219 3.21 -9.33 -19.87
CA HIS A 219 4.20 -8.71 -18.97
C HIS A 219 5.42 -8.09 -19.71
N GLU A 220 5.30 -7.90 -21.02
CA GLU A 220 6.23 -7.19 -21.90
C GLU A 220 6.07 -5.66 -21.74
N TYR A 221 6.26 -5.15 -20.52
CA TYR A 221 5.92 -3.76 -20.19
C TYR A 221 6.68 -2.71 -21.02
N GLN A 222 7.90 -3.01 -21.47
CA GLN A 222 8.68 -2.13 -22.34
C GLN A 222 8.04 -1.96 -23.73
N ASP A 223 7.51 -3.05 -24.29
CA ASP A 223 6.82 -3.02 -25.59
C ASP A 223 5.41 -2.43 -25.45
N ALA A 224 4.70 -2.71 -24.35
CA ALA A 224 3.45 -2.04 -24.02
C ALA A 224 3.62 -0.52 -23.89
N LEU A 225 4.72 -0.05 -23.29
CA LEU A 225 5.07 1.38 -23.19
C LEU A 225 5.32 1.98 -24.58
N SER A 226 6.23 1.40 -25.35
CA SER A 226 6.55 1.84 -26.72
C SER A 226 5.32 1.92 -27.65
N GLN A 227 4.44 0.93 -27.55
CA GLN A 227 3.22 0.87 -28.36
C GLN A 227 2.14 1.84 -27.86
N SER A 228 2.00 2.05 -26.55
CA SER A 228 1.06 3.06 -26.02
C SER A 228 1.53 4.49 -26.35
N ASP A 229 2.84 4.77 -26.35
CA ASP A 229 3.42 6.00 -26.90
C ASP A 229 3.10 6.18 -28.39
N ALA A 230 3.25 5.12 -29.20
CA ALA A 230 2.88 5.17 -30.62
C ALA A 230 1.36 5.46 -30.82
N ALA A 231 0.50 4.93 -29.94
CA ALA A 231 -0.93 5.24 -29.95
C ALA A 231 -1.22 6.69 -29.51
N LEU A 232 -0.51 7.22 -28.52
CA LEU A 232 -0.61 8.62 -28.09
C LEU A 232 -0.14 9.60 -29.17
N ASN A 233 0.90 9.26 -29.92
CA ASN A 233 1.35 10.05 -31.07
C ASN A 233 0.31 10.12 -32.20
N LEU A 234 -0.52 9.07 -32.37
CA LEU A 234 -1.65 9.09 -33.31
C LEU A 234 -2.90 9.79 -32.75
N MET A 235 -3.14 9.66 -31.44
CA MET A 235 -4.31 10.22 -30.76
C MET A 235 -3.97 10.72 -29.34
N PRO A 236 -3.44 11.96 -29.21
CA PRO A 236 -2.99 12.50 -27.92
C PRO A 236 -4.09 12.66 -26.86
N SER A 237 -5.34 12.73 -27.31
CA SER A 237 -6.54 12.82 -26.46
C SER A 237 -7.05 11.45 -25.98
N SER A 238 -6.41 10.33 -26.34
CA SER A 238 -6.86 9.01 -25.90
C SER A 238 -6.50 8.75 -24.44
N GLU A 239 -7.54 8.64 -23.59
CA GLU A 239 -7.37 8.30 -22.19
C GLU A 239 -7.00 6.82 -21.96
N GLN A 240 -7.45 5.93 -22.84
CA GLN A 240 -7.08 4.50 -22.81
C GLN A 240 -5.57 4.34 -23.05
N ALA A 241 -5.01 5.07 -24.01
CA ALA A 241 -3.59 5.02 -24.33
C ALA A 241 -2.73 5.55 -23.17
N LYS A 242 -3.13 6.67 -22.53
CA LYS A 242 -2.46 7.22 -21.35
C LYS A 242 -2.49 6.25 -20.16
N MET A 243 -3.66 5.73 -19.82
CA MET A 243 -3.79 4.78 -18.72
C MET A 243 -2.95 3.51 -18.93
N LEU A 244 -2.78 3.06 -20.17
CA LEU A 244 -1.95 1.91 -20.50
C LEU A 244 -0.45 2.25 -20.41
N HIS A 245 -0.04 3.39 -20.95
CA HIS A 245 1.31 3.94 -20.81
C HIS A 245 1.72 4.04 -19.33
N ASP A 246 0.89 4.70 -18.50
CA ASP A 246 1.21 4.96 -17.10
C ASP A 246 1.26 3.67 -16.27
N LYS A 247 0.41 2.68 -16.59
CA LYS A 247 0.48 1.33 -15.99
C LYS A 247 1.74 0.58 -16.40
N ALA A 248 2.10 0.59 -17.68
CA ALA A 248 3.31 -0.06 -18.19
C ALA A 248 4.56 0.56 -17.57
N ARG A 249 4.61 1.89 -17.49
CA ARG A 249 5.70 2.64 -16.86
C ARG A 249 5.81 2.31 -15.37
N LYS A 250 4.69 2.33 -14.63
CA LYS A 250 4.71 1.97 -13.21
C LYS A 250 5.21 0.54 -12.99
N ALA A 251 4.76 -0.43 -13.79
CA ALA A 251 5.22 -1.80 -13.69
C ALA A 251 6.74 -1.94 -13.91
N LEU A 252 7.31 -1.18 -14.85
CA LEU A 252 8.77 -1.12 -15.05
C LEU A 252 9.51 -0.50 -13.85
N ASP A 253 8.99 0.59 -13.29
CA ASP A 253 9.55 1.26 -12.11
C ASP A 253 9.49 0.33 -10.86
N ASP A 254 8.40 -0.41 -10.67
CA ASP A 254 8.20 -1.39 -9.60
C ASP A 254 9.19 -2.58 -9.75
N ILE A 255 9.37 -3.12 -10.97
CA ILE A 255 10.37 -4.18 -11.28
C ILE A 255 11.79 -3.69 -11.01
N ALA A 256 12.13 -2.46 -11.38
CA ALA A 256 13.44 -1.88 -11.15
C ALA A 256 13.74 -1.76 -9.65
N GLN A 257 12.78 -1.31 -8.85
CA GLN A 257 12.90 -1.23 -7.39
C GLN A 257 13.05 -2.61 -6.75
N VAL A 258 12.23 -3.60 -7.13
CA VAL A 258 12.35 -4.99 -6.65
C VAL A 258 13.75 -5.54 -6.91
N LYS A 259 14.30 -5.33 -8.11
CA LYS A 259 15.66 -5.74 -8.46
C LYS A 259 16.73 -5.03 -7.62
N GLU A 260 16.55 -3.74 -7.32
CA GLU A 260 17.46 -2.98 -6.47
C GLU A 260 17.44 -3.51 -5.02
N TYR A 261 16.25 -3.72 -4.44
CA TYR A 261 16.11 -4.28 -3.09
C TYR A 261 16.71 -5.69 -2.99
N LEU A 262 16.50 -6.57 -3.98
CA LEU A 262 17.17 -7.88 -4.04
C LEU A 262 18.70 -7.75 -4.09
N THR A 263 19.23 -6.81 -4.87
CA THR A 263 20.67 -6.57 -4.97
C THR A 263 21.26 -6.06 -3.64
N ARG A 264 20.52 -5.21 -2.92
CA ARG A 264 20.91 -4.72 -1.58
C ARG A 264 20.82 -5.83 -0.52
N ALA A 265 19.78 -6.67 -0.57
CA ALA A 265 19.67 -7.85 0.28
C ALA A 265 20.85 -8.81 0.07
N ASP A 266 21.26 -9.05 -1.18
CA ASP A 266 22.43 -9.87 -1.50
C ASP A 266 23.76 -9.26 -1.00
N LEU A 267 23.90 -7.93 -1.04
CA LEU A 267 25.04 -7.24 -0.43
C LEU A 267 25.08 -7.40 1.10
N PHE A 268 23.94 -7.23 1.78
CA PHE A 268 23.86 -7.43 3.23
C PHE A 268 24.05 -8.90 3.63
N LEU A 269 23.54 -9.85 2.84
CA LEU A 269 23.81 -11.28 3.00
C LEU A 269 25.31 -11.60 2.92
N ALA A 270 26.02 -11.05 1.93
CA ALA A 270 27.47 -11.21 1.80
C ALA A 270 28.24 -10.60 3.00
N GLN A 271 27.70 -9.56 3.62
CA GLN A 271 28.23 -8.92 4.84
C GLN A 271 27.82 -9.64 6.13
N LYS A 272 26.92 -10.64 6.07
CA LYS A 272 26.26 -11.28 7.23
C LYS A 272 25.40 -10.32 8.07
N SER A 273 25.00 -9.19 7.50
CA SER A 273 24.05 -8.22 8.05
C SER A 273 22.62 -8.75 7.87
N TYR A 274 22.29 -9.80 8.61
CA TYR A 274 21.05 -10.57 8.42
C TYR A 274 19.77 -9.77 8.68
N ASN A 275 19.79 -8.82 9.61
CA ASN A 275 18.61 -8.00 9.93
C ASN A 275 18.32 -7.02 8.79
N GLU A 276 19.35 -6.36 8.29
CA GLU A 276 19.31 -5.42 7.17
C GLU A 276 18.91 -6.14 5.87
N ALA A 277 19.42 -7.35 5.64
CA ALA A 277 18.97 -8.21 4.54
C ALA A 277 17.47 -8.53 4.65
N LEU A 278 16.98 -8.91 5.83
CA LEU A 278 15.55 -9.16 6.05
C LEU A 278 14.68 -7.90 5.86
N GLU A 279 15.19 -6.70 6.15
CA GLU A 279 14.47 -5.46 5.88
C GLU A 279 14.35 -5.15 4.39
N GLU A 280 15.41 -5.33 3.60
CA GLU A 280 15.34 -5.18 2.14
C GLU A 280 14.45 -6.25 1.50
N LEU A 281 14.49 -7.51 1.98
CA LEU A 281 13.61 -8.58 1.51
C LEU A 281 12.13 -8.32 1.84
N ARG A 282 11.82 -7.74 3.01
CA ARG A 282 10.45 -7.29 3.34
C ARG A 282 9.95 -6.21 2.37
N LYS A 283 10.83 -5.33 1.88
CA LYS A 283 10.45 -4.35 0.85
C LYS A 283 10.06 -5.05 -0.44
N VAL A 284 10.83 -6.05 -0.90
CA VAL A 284 10.45 -6.88 -2.06
C VAL A 284 9.07 -7.52 -1.88
N LEU A 285 8.84 -8.15 -0.73
CA LEU A 285 7.55 -8.81 -0.43
C LEU A 285 6.38 -7.81 -0.42
N SER A 286 6.60 -6.54 -0.08
CA SER A 286 5.53 -5.52 -0.15
C SER A 286 5.09 -5.12 -1.57
N PHE A 287 5.85 -5.50 -2.61
CA PHE A 287 5.42 -5.43 -4.02
C PHE A 287 4.83 -6.75 -4.51
N ASP A 288 5.38 -7.87 -4.05
CA ASP A 288 5.00 -9.23 -4.44
C ASP A 288 5.13 -10.18 -3.23
N ASP A 289 4.02 -10.40 -2.51
CA ASP A 289 3.97 -11.26 -1.31
C ASP A 289 4.41 -12.71 -1.59
N ASN A 290 4.33 -13.16 -2.86
CA ASN A 290 4.65 -14.52 -3.28
C ASN A 290 6.02 -14.63 -3.96
N ASN A 291 6.88 -13.61 -3.84
CA ASN A 291 8.17 -13.58 -4.52
C ASN A 291 9.08 -14.74 -4.07
N GLU A 292 9.19 -15.79 -4.89
CA GLU A 292 9.90 -17.03 -4.53
C GLU A 292 11.36 -16.77 -4.10
N VAL A 293 12.04 -15.84 -4.77
CA VAL A 293 13.43 -15.47 -4.46
C VAL A 293 13.54 -14.83 -3.08
N ALA A 294 12.63 -13.90 -2.75
CA ALA A 294 12.65 -13.23 -1.45
C ALA A 294 12.22 -14.17 -0.31
N LEU A 295 11.24 -15.05 -0.55
CA LEU A 295 10.81 -16.06 0.42
C LEU A 295 11.90 -17.11 0.70
N HIS A 296 12.60 -17.56 -0.34
CA HIS A 296 13.73 -18.49 -0.21
C HIS A 296 14.86 -17.86 0.63
N LYS A 297 15.35 -16.68 0.23
CA LYS A 297 16.42 -15.96 0.95
C LYS A 297 16.01 -15.66 2.41
N THR A 298 14.76 -15.29 2.65
CA THR A 298 14.23 -15.07 4.00
C THR A 298 14.31 -16.34 4.85
N SER A 299 13.97 -17.49 4.27
CA SER A 299 14.03 -18.80 4.94
C SER A 299 15.48 -19.21 5.24
N GLU A 300 16.39 -19.05 4.27
CA GLU A 300 17.83 -19.29 4.46
C GLU A 300 18.41 -18.44 5.61
N ILE A 301 18.09 -17.15 5.67
CA ILE A 301 18.52 -16.26 6.76
C ILE A 301 17.97 -16.74 8.11
N GLN A 302 16.71 -17.15 8.17
CA GLN A 302 16.10 -17.63 9.41
C GLN A 302 16.75 -18.92 9.91
N GLU A 303 17.11 -19.84 9.01
CA GLU A 303 17.88 -21.04 9.39
C GLU A 303 19.28 -20.70 9.89
N GLU A 304 19.99 -19.77 9.25
CA GLU A 304 21.35 -19.40 9.63
C GLU A 304 21.37 -18.64 10.96
N LEU A 305 20.43 -17.72 11.19
CA LEU A 305 20.19 -17.09 12.49
C LEU A 305 19.83 -18.11 13.58
N LYS A 306 19.05 -19.14 13.25
CA LYS A 306 18.72 -20.22 14.20
C LYS A 306 19.97 -21.02 14.59
N LYS A 307 20.84 -21.37 13.64
CA LYS A 307 22.15 -22.02 13.90
C LYS A 307 23.05 -21.12 14.74
N GLN A 308 23.12 -19.82 14.43
CA GLN A 308 23.88 -18.83 15.19
C GLN A 308 23.40 -18.72 16.64
N ASN A 309 22.09 -18.63 16.87
CA ASN A 309 21.51 -18.60 18.21
C ASN A 309 21.78 -19.88 19.01
N GLN A 310 21.64 -21.07 18.38
CA GLN A 310 22.01 -22.34 19.01
C GLN A 310 23.50 -22.41 19.38
N ARG A 311 24.39 -21.86 18.54
CA ARG A 311 25.82 -21.74 18.86
C ARG A 311 26.05 -20.79 20.04
N ILE A 312 25.41 -19.62 20.06
CA ILE A 312 25.43 -18.66 21.17
C ILE A 312 25.00 -19.33 22.47
N ASP A 313 23.87 -20.05 22.49
CA ASP A 313 23.37 -20.73 23.69
C ASP A 313 24.32 -21.84 24.17
N THR A 314 24.94 -22.59 23.25
CA THR A 314 25.97 -23.59 23.59
C THR A 314 27.19 -22.93 24.23
N LEU A 315 27.68 -21.82 23.67
CA LEU A 315 28.81 -21.07 24.23
C LEU A 315 28.48 -20.46 25.60
N ARG A 316 27.24 -19.97 25.79
CA ARG A 316 26.75 -19.47 27.08
C ARG A 316 26.74 -20.56 28.14
N GLN A 317 26.39 -21.80 27.80
CA GLN A 317 26.48 -22.94 28.72
C GLN A 317 27.94 -23.22 29.13
N ILE A 318 28.89 -23.19 28.18
CA ILE A 318 30.32 -23.37 28.46
C ILE A 318 30.88 -22.24 29.35
N VAL A 319 30.49 -20.99 29.09
CA VAL A 319 30.91 -19.82 29.91
C VAL A 319 30.33 -19.87 31.32
N ASN A 320 29.10 -20.37 31.49
CA ASN A 320 28.42 -20.45 32.78
C ASN A 320 28.74 -21.71 33.59
N HIS A 321 29.40 -22.72 33.00
CA HIS A 321 29.82 -23.93 33.72
C HIS A 321 30.71 -23.59 34.93
N PRO A 322 30.64 -24.33 36.06
CA PRO A 322 31.63 -24.24 37.13
C PRO A 322 33.05 -24.48 36.61
N LYS A 323 34.06 -23.82 37.22
CA LYS A 323 35.47 -23.96 36.84
C LYS A 323 36.19 -24.67 37.98
N GLU A 324 36.56 -25.92 37.77
CA GLU A 324 37.18 -26.76 38.79
C GLU A 324 38.70 -26.87 38.62
N ASN A 325 39.19 -26.55 37.41
CA ASN A 325 40.60 -26.62 37.02
C ASN A 325 40.92 -25.53 35.98
N THR A 326 42.20 -25.34 35.67
CA THR A 326 42.68 -24.34 34.70
C THR A 326 42.15 -24.58 33.27
N GLU A 327 41.92 -25.83 32.87
CA GLU A 327 41.42 -26.17 31.53
C GLU A 327 39.98 -25.67 31.32
N ASP A 328 39.14 -25.72 32.36
CA ASP A 328 37.77 -25.19 32.31
C ASP A 328 37.76 -23.66 32.24
N PHE A 329 38.70 -22.98 32.89
CA PHE A 329 38.91 -21.55 32.69
C PHE A 329 39.32 -21.24 31.24
N GLU A 330 40.22 -22.00 30.62
CA GLU A 330 40.56 -21.79 29.20
C GLU A 330 39.35 -22.03 28.28
N LYS A 331 38.59 -23.11 28.48
CA LYS A 331 37.35 -23.38 27.72
C LYS A 331 36.35 -22.23 27.84
N SER A 332 36.09 -21.73 29.04
CA SER A 332 35.22 -20.57 29.26
C SER A 332 35.77 -19.30 28.63
N ILE A 333 37.08 -19.04 28.71
CA ILE A 333 37.73 -17.86 28.12
C ILE A 333 37.64 -17.88 26.59
N VAL A 334 37.90 -19.03 25.95
CA VAL A 334 37.76 -19.21 24.49
C VAL A 334 36.30 -19.07 24.06
N ALA A 335 35.36 -19.70 24.77
CA ALA A 335 33.93 -19.57 24.47
C ALA A 335 33.41 -18.12 24.62
N CYS A 336 33.92 -17.38 25.60
CA CYS A 336 33.59 -15.97 25.79
C CYS A 336 34.18 -15.06 24.70
N GLN A 337 35.38 -15.37 24.20
CA GLN A 337 35.98 -14.70 23.04
C GLN A 337 35.20 -14.99 21.74
N GLU A 338 34.70 -16.22 21.56
CA GLU A 338 33.85 -16.54 20.42
C GLU A 338 32.51 -15.78 20.51
N LEU A 339 31.87 -15.75 21.68
CA LEU A 339 30.66 -14.93 21.93
C LEU A 339 30.87 -13.44 21.61
N LEU A 340 32.03 -12.87 21.94
CA LEU A 340 32.37 -11.48 21.58
C LEU A 340 32.35 -11.19 20.07
N SER A 341 32.61 -12.19 19.23
CA SER A 341 32.58 -12.07 17.77
C SER A 341 31.22 -12.40 17.13
N ILE A 342 30.37 -13.18 17.82
CA ILE A 342 29.10 -13.68 17.27
C ILE A 342 27.88 -12.92 17.83
N ASP A 343 27.93 -12.45 19.08
CA ASP A 343 26.85 -11.77 19.80
C ASP A 343 27.19 -10.28 20.02
N ALA A 344 27.21 -9.53 18.92
CA ALA A 344 27.56 -8.10 18.91
C ALA A 344 26.65 -7.25 19.82
N ASN A 345 25.38 -7.63 19.98
CA ASN A 345 24.42 -6.91 20.81
C ASN A 345 24.79 -6.92 22.29
N ASN A 346 25.44 -7.98 22.77
CA ASN A 346 25.86 -8.14 24.16
C ASN A 346 27.37 -7.98 24.35
N GLN A 347 28.08 -7.37 23.39
CA GLN A 347 29.54 -7.24 23.38
C GLN A 347 30.09 -6.67 24.70
N LYS A 348 29.43 -5.67 25.30
CA LYS A 348 29.82 -5.10 26.60
C LYS A 348 29.80 -6.14 27.73
N GLN A 349 28.72 -6.91 27.84
CA GLN A 349 28.57 -7.97 28.84
C GLN A 349 29.65 -9.04 28.66
N TRP A 350 29.94 -9.45 27.43
CA TRP A 350 30.98 -10.43 27.15
C TRP A 350 32.40 -9.88 27.39
N THR A 351 32.66 -8.58 27.18
CA THR A 351 33.97 -8.00 27.54
C THR A 351 34.19 -7.95 29.05
N GLU A 352 33.16 -7.62 29.83
CA GLU A 352 33.21 -7.63 31.30
C GLU A 352 33.38 -9.07 31.83
N CYS A 353 32.63 -10.03 31.28
CA CYS A 353 32.75 -11.45 31.61
C CYS A 353 34.14 -11.99 31.28
N LEU A 354 34.72 -11.65 30.13
CA LEU A 354 36.08 -12.07 29.75
C LEU A 354 37.15 -11.51 30.70
N ALA A 355 36.98 -10.27 31.19
CA ALA A 355 37.87 -9.68 32.18
C ALA A 355 37.75 -10.37 33.55
N GLN A 356 36.51 -10.68 33.99
CA GLN A 356 36.26 -11.45 35.21
C GLN A 356 36.89 -12.84 35.13
N LEU A 357 36.61 -13.63 34.08
CA LEU A 357 37.17 -14.96 33.88
C LEU A 357 38.71 -14.98 33.91
N LYS A 358 39.37 -13.97 33.33
CA LYS A 358 40.83 -13.84 33.38
C LYS A 358 41.35 -13.56 34.79
N ASN A 359 40.69 -12.65 35.52
CA ASN A 359 41.06 -12.33 36.90
C ASN A 359 40.81 -13.51 37.85
N ASP A 360 39.71 -14.23 37.67
CA ASP A 360 39.38 -15.40 38.49
C ASP A 360 40.31 -16.58 38.19
N ARG A 361 40.75 -16.77 36.94
CA ARG A 361 41.82 -17.73 36.59
C ARG A 361 43.15 -17.37 37.28
N ILE A 362 43.50 -16.08 37.35
CA ILE A 362 44.72 -15.63 38.05
C ILE A 362 44.61 -15.96 39.54
N LYS A 363 43.52 -15.55 40.21
CA LYS A 363 43.28 -15.86 41.63
C LYS A 363 43.24 -17.35 41.92
N PHE A 364 42.66 -18.15 41.03
CA PHE A 364 42.63 -19.61 41.15
C PHE A 364 44.05 -20.19 41.14
N ASN A 365 44.89 -19.79 40.18
CA ASN A 365 46.28 -20.23 40.10
C ASN A 365 47.12 -19.73 41.31
N GLU A 366 46.88 -18.50 41.78
CA GLU A 366 47.53 -17.96 43.00
C GLU A 366 47.13 -18.76 44.24
N ASN A 367 45.85 -19.09 44.39
CA ASN A 367 45.33 -19.93 45.47
C ASN A 367 45.88 -21.37 45.40
N GLU A 368 46.01 -21.95 44.21
CA GLU A 368 46.60 -23.28 44.01
C GLU A 368 48.09 -23.30 44.38
N GLN A 369 48.85 -22.27 43.96
CA GLN A 369 50.26 -22.12 44.34
C GLN A 369 50.43 -21.91 45.85
N LEU A 370 49.60 -21.05 46.46
CA LEU A 370 49.61 -20.81 47.91
C LEU A 370 49.23 -22.07 48.69
N TRP A 371 48.26 -22.85 48.19
CA TRP A 371 47.84 -24.10 48.80
C TRP A 371 48.97 -25.16 48.75
N ASN A 372 49.63 -25.32 47.60
CA ASN A 372 50.79 -26.21 47.48
C ASN A 372 51.94 -25.79 48.43
N LEU A 373 52.26 -24.49 48.50
CA LEU A 373 53.27 -23.95 49.42
C LEU A 373 52.90 -24.15 50.90
N LEU A 374 51.62 -24.00 51.25
CA LEU A 374 51.14 -24.25 52.61
C LEU A 374 51.22 -25.75 52.94
N ASN A 375 50.86 -26.65 52.02
CA ASN A 375 51.02 -28.10 52.21
C ASN A 375 52.48 -28.50 52.43
N GLU A 376 53.43 -27.99 51.64
CA GLU A 376 54.86 -28.23 51.88
C GLU A 376 55.30 -27.77 53.27
N GLN A 377 54.84 -26.59 53.71
CA GLN A 377 55.13 -26.08 55.05
C GLN A 377 54.47 -26.89 56.17
N ILE A 378 53.25 -27.41 55.96
CA ILE A 378 52.54 -28.28 56.90
C ILE A 378 53.27 -29.62 57.02
N HIS A 379 53.62 -30.27 55.91
CA HIS A 379 54.39 -31.51 55.91
C HIS A 379 55.74 -31.35 56.61
N LYS A 380 56.45 -30.24 56.34
CA LYS A 380 57.70 -29.93 57.04
C LYS A 380 57.48 -29.67 58.54
N ALA A 381 56.48 -28.88 58.92
CA ALA A 381 56.20 -28.59 60.32
C ALA A 381 55.70 -29.82 61.11
N LEU A 382 55.01 -30.76 60.45
CA LEU A 382 54.65 -32.06 61.01
C LEU A 382 55.89 -32.94 61.26
N PHE A 383 56.88 -32.91 60.35
CA PHE A 383 58.16 -33.61 60.51
C PHE A 383 59.04 -32.98 61.61
N ASP A 384 59.10 -31.65 61.67
CA ASP A 384 59.84 -30.87 62.67
C ASP A 384 59.12 -30.81 64.05
N GLU A 385 58.01 -31.53 64.23
CA GLU A 385 57.09 -31.50 65.40
C GLU A 385 56.65 -30.08 65.86
N ASN A 386 56.62 -29.10 64.95
CA ASN A 386 56.24 -27.72 65.23
C ASN A 386 54.72 -27.53 65.13
N TRP A 387 53.99 -28.02 66.14
CA TRP A 387 52.52 -28.01 66.16
C TRP A 387 51.88 -26.63 66.03
N LEU A 388 52.55 -25.56 66.49
CA LEU A 388 52.06 -24.18 66.33
C LEU A 388 51.98 -23.80 64.85
N LYS A 389 53.07 -24.05 64.11
CA LYS A 389 53.14 -23.74 62.69
C LYS A 389 52.24 -24.64 61.85
N VAL A 390 52.06 -25.90 62.25
CA VAL A 390 51.06 -26.80 61.63
C VAL A 390 49.66 -26.18 61.70
N VAL A 391 49.23 -25.70 62.88
CA VAL A 391 47.91 -25.08 63.04
C VAL A 391 47.78 -23.80 62.23
N GLU A 392 48.76 -22.89 62.30
CA GLU A 392 48.71 -21.61 61.58
C GLU A 392 48.65 -21.80 60.05
N CYS A 393 49.46 -22.71 59.51
CA CYS A 393 49.44 -23.01 58.08
C CYS A 393 48.17 -23.79 57.67
N ALA A 394 47.65 -24.69 58.52
CA ALA A 394 46.43 -25.45 58.25
C ALA A 394 45.17 -24.56 58.24
N GLU A 395 45.05 -23.61 59.16
CA GLU A 395 43.92 -22.66 59.18
C GLU A 395 43.90 -21.79 57.91
N LYS A 396 45.07 -21.30 57.47
CA LYS A 396 45.21 -20.56 56.21
C LYS A 396 44.87 -21.42 55.00
N ALA A 397 45.32 -22.68 54.98
CA ALA A 397 45.04 -23.64 53.92
C ALA A 397 43.55 -23.98 53.79
N LEU A 398 42.88 -24.30 54.90
CA LEU A 398 41.46 -24.63 54.92
C LEU A 398 40.58 -23.45 54.50
N SER A 399 41.05 -22.20 54.66
CA SER A 399 40.37 -21.02 54.10
C SER A 399 40.40 -20.92 52.57
N ILE A 400 41.30 -21.65 51.90
CA ILE A 400 41.42 -21.71 50.44
C ILE A 400 40.64 -22.90 49.89
N LYS A 401 40.78 -24.08 50.52
CA LYS A 401 40.16 -25.32 50.09
C LYS A 401 39.85 -26.20 51.31
N ASN A 402 38.60 -26.65 51.42
CA ASN A 402 38.23 -27.65 52.42
C ASN A 402 38.93 -28.98 52.12
N ASP A 403 39.56 -29.57 53.14
CA ASP A 403 40.21 -30.87 53.09
C ASP A 403 40.06 -31.55 54.46
N ASP A 404 39.20 -32.57 54.52
CA ASP A 404 38.83 -33.28 55.76
C ASP A 404 40.06 -33.92 56.46
N VAL A 405 41.07 -34.30 55.69
CA VAL A 405 42.30 -34.92 56.21
C VAL A 405 43.17 -33.85 56.86
N LEU A 406 43.30 -32.67 56.23
CA LEU A 406 43.98 -31.53 56.84
C LEU A 406 43.25 -31.03 58.10
N GLU A 407 41.92 -30.96 58.09
CA GLU A 407 41.15 -30.55 59.27
C GLU A 407 41.40 -31.50 60.47
N SER A 408 41.39 -32.81 60.22
CA SER A 408 41.75 -33.81 61.23
C SER A 408 43.19 -33.65 61.74
N ASN A 409 44.16 -33.44 60.83
CA ASN A 409 45.57 -33.19 61.19
C ASN A 409 45.74 -31.89 62.01
N MET A 410 44.99 -30.83 61.67
CA MET A 410 44.96 -29.58 62.42
C MET A 410 44.44 -29.81 63.84
N GLN A 411 43.37 -30.59 64.03
CA GLN A 411 42.84 -30.89 65.36
C GLN A 411 43.84 -31.70 66.21
N ILE A 412 44.53 -32.68 65.61
CA ILE A 412 45.63 -33.42 66.27
C ILE A 412 46.75 -32.46 66.69
N ALA A 413 47.11 -31.49 65.85
CA ALA A 413 48.12 -30.49 66.19
C ALA A 413 47.65 -29.55 67.33
N LYS A 414 46.39 -29.11 67.34
CA LYS A 414 45.78 -28.33 68.43
C LYS A 414 45.81 -29.11 69.76
N ASP A 415 45.45 -30.38 69.75
CA ASP A 415 45.48 -31.25 70.93
C ASP A 415 46.90 -31.47 71.46
N LYS A 416 47.90 -31.66 70.58
CA LYS A 416 49.31 -31.76 70.96
C LYS A 416 49.86 -30.45 71.52
N LEU A 417 49.51 -29.32 70.91
CA LEU A 417 49.92 -27.99 71.37
C LEU A 417 49.34 -27.66 72.75
N MET A 418 48.06 -27.99 72.99
CA MET A 418 47.43 -27.87 74.31
C MET A 418 48.12 -28.72 75.38
N LYS A 419 48.60 -29.93 75.02
CA LYS A 419 49.41 -30.77 75.93
C LYS A 419 50.77 -30.13 76.23
N GLN A 420 51.49 -29.65 75.21
CA GLN A 420 52.77 -28.95 75.39
C GLN A 420 52.64 -27.65 76.21
N GLN A 421 51.58 -26.88 76.00
CA GLN A 421 51.32 -25.66 76.78
C GLN A 421 51.05 -25.97 78.26
N LYS A 422 50.26 -27.01 78.56
CA LYS A 422 50.03 -27.46 79.93
C LYS A 422 51.32 -27.95 80.60
N GLU A 423 52.12 -28.74 79.88
CA GLU A 423 53.43 -29.22 80.33
C GLU A 423 54.41 -28.07 80.61
N ASN A 424 54.45 -27.04 79.74
CA ASN A 424 55.31 -25.87 79.92
C ASN A 424 54.80 -24.94 81.05
N SER A 425 53.49 -24.73 81.16
CA SER A 425 52.88 -24.01 82.28
C SER A 425 53.17 -24.72 83.61
N PHE A 426 53.05 -26.04 83.66
CA PHE A 426 53.43 -26.84 84.82
C PHE A 426 54.91 -26.62 85.17
N LYS A 427 55.83 -26.74 84.21
CA LYS A 427 57.27 -26.48 84.41
C LYS A 427 57.56 -25.05 84.90
N GLN A 428 56.85 -24.04 84.38
CA GLN A 428 56.97 -22.67 84.85
C GLN A 428 56.51 -22.53 86.31
N GLN A 429 55.31 -23.02 86.64
CA GLN A 429 54.78 -22.95 88.01
C GLN A 429 55.65 -23.76 89.01
N ILE A 430 56.24 -24.88 88.57
CA ILE A 430 57.26 -25.61 89.35
C ILE A 430 58.51 -24.74 89.59
N ASN A 431 58.98 -23.97 88.61
CA ASN A 431 60.13 -23.08 88.78
C ASN A 431 59.80 -21.89 89.68
N GLU A 432 58.58 -21.35 89.63
CA GLU A 432 58.10 -20.31 90.55
C GLU A 432 58.05 -20.84 92.00
N VAL A 433 57.54 -22.06 92.21
CA VAL A 433 57.57 -22.75 93.51
C VAL A 433 59.01 -22.97 94.01
N LYS A 434 59.95 -23.31 93.12
CA LYS A 434 61.38 -23.43 93.46
C LYS A 434 62.03 -22.08 93.81
N ALA A 435 61.59 -20.98 93.20
CA ALA A 435 62.06 -19.64 93.59
C ALA A 435 61.57 -19.27 95.00
N LEU A 436 60.27 -19.47 95.29
CA LEU A 436 59.69 -19.23 96.62
C LEU A 436 60.35 -20.09 97.72
N LEU A 437 60.79 -21.31 97.39
CA LEU A 437 61.61 -22.16 98.26
C LEU A 437 62.98 -21.52 98.59
N VAL A 438 63.69 -21.00 97.59
CA VAL A 438 64.98 -20.30 97.77
C VAL A 438 64.81 -19.02 98.62
N ASP A 439 63.72 -18.28 98.38
CA ASP A 439 63.37 -17.07 99.12
C ASP A 439 62.78 -17.35 100.53
N LYS A 440 62.58 -18.63 100.88
CA LYS A 440 62.05 -19.13 102.17
C LYS A 440 60.60 -18.76 102.47
N GLU A 441 59.80 -18.48 101.44
CA GLU A 441 58.36 -18.19 101.54
C GLU A 441 57.52 -19.48 101.50
N PHE A 442 57.76 -20.37 102.47
CA PHE A 442 57.21 -21.75 102.47
C PHE A 442 55.68 -21.80 102.45
N ASP A 443 54.98 -20.93 103.19
CA ASP A 443 53.52 -20.88 103.21
C ASP A 443 52.92 -20.57 101.83
N GLU A 444 53.47 -19.60 101.11
CA GLU A 444 52.99 -19.22 99.78
C GLU A 444 53.40 -20.27 98.73
N ALA A 445 54.61 -20.85 98.85
CA ALA A 445 55.03 -21.99 98.03
C ALA A 445 54.06 -23.19 98.16
N LYS A 446 53.70 -23.58 99.38
CA LYS A 446 52.80 -24.69 99.72
C LYS A 446 51.36 -24.46 99.27
N LYS A 447 50.89 -23.21 99.36
CA LYS A 447 49.60 -22.74 98.85
C LYS A 447 49.55 -22.79 97.32
N ARG A 448 50.60 -22.35 96.62
CA ARG A 448 50.72 -22.42 95.15
C ARG A 448 50.80 -23.88 94.67
N LEU A 449 51.57 -24.74 95.35
CA LEU A 449 51.61 -26.19 95.10
C LEU A 449 50.26 -26.89 95.29
N SER A 450 49.50 -26.48 96.30
CA SER A 450 48.15 -27.01 96.58
C SER A 450 47.11 -26.55 95.53
N ALA A 451 47.32 -25.40 94.89
CA ALA A 451 46.56 -24.98 93.71
C ALA A 451 46.95 -25.81 92.47
N MET A 452 48.25 -25.93 92.19
CA MET A 452 48.80 -26.76 91.10
C MET A 452 48.29 -28.20 91.15
N GLN A 453 48.19 -28.80 92.33
CA GLN A 453 47.75 -30.19 92.48
C GLN A 453 46.31 -30.44 92.00
N LYS A 454 45.46 -29.40 92.02
CA LYS A 454 44.09 -29.46 91.48
C LYS A 454 44.05 -29.28 89.96
N GLU A 455 44.98 -28.51 89.40
CA GLU A 455 45.05 -28.18 87.97
C GLU A 455 45.81 -29.25 87.15
N PHE A 456 46.90 -29.79 87.70
CA PHE A 456 47.84 -30.70 87.03
C PHE A 456 47.82 -32.11 87.63
N THR A 457 46.65 -32.75 87.64
CA THR A 457 46.44 -34.06 88.29
C THR A 457 47.40 -35.17 87.84
N GLY A 458 47.95 -35.09 86.62
CA GLY A 458 48.94 -36.01 86.07
C GLY A 458 50.34 -35.95 86.72
N HIS A 459 50.76 -34.80 87.27
CA HIS A 459 52.12 -34.62 87.82
C HIS A 459 52.19 -34.77 89.35
N SER A 460 51.25 -35.52 89.94
CA SER A 460 51.11 -35.75 91.39
C SER A 460 52.40 -36.27 92.06
N ALA A 461 53.23 -37.03 91.35
CA ALA A 461 54.49 -37.55 91.87
C ALA A 461 55.55 -36.45 92.09
N GLU A 462 55.74 -35.57 91.11
CA GLU A 462 56.71 -34.47 91.17
C GLU A 462 56.32 -33.43 92.24
N MET A 463 55.03 -33.12 92.32
CA MET A 463 54.51 -32.22 93.36
C MET A 463 54.68 -32.78 94.78
N LYS A 464 54.52 -34.10 94.98
CA LYS A 464 54.79 -34.75 96.29
C LYS A 464 56.25 -34.63 96.73
N ILE A 465 57.20 -34.64 95.80
CA ILE A 465 58.63 -34.46 96.11
C ILE A 465 58.86 -33.04 96.62
N LEU A 466 58.30 -32.03 95.97
CA LEU A 466 58.43 -30.63 96.42
C LEU A 466 57.70 -30.36 97.74
N PHE A 467 56.50 -30.93 97.97
CA PHE A 467 55.84 -30.88 99.28
C PHE A 467 56.70 -31.48 100.39
N LYS A 468 57.41 -32.59 100.10
CA LYS A 468 58.33 -33.20 101.05
C LYS A 468 59.55 -32.30 101.30
N GLN A 469 60.10 -31.65 100.28
CA GLN A 469 61.21 -30.68 100.44
C GLN A 469 60.80 -29.47 101.26
N ILE A 470 59.61 -28.88 101.01
CA ILE A 470 59.04 -27.82 101.85
C ILE A 470 59.00 -28.28 103.32
N PHE A 471 58.48 -29.47 103.59
CA PHE A 471 58.37 -30.00 104.95
C PHE A 471 59.74 -30.27 105.61
N GLU A 472 60.72 -30.78 104.86
CA GLU A 472 62.09 -31.03 105.34
C GLU A 472 62.85 -29.72 105.60
N GLU A 473 62.63 -28.66 104.81
CA GLU A 473 63.24 -27.34 105.02
C GLU A 473 62.54 -26.51 106.11
N GLU A 474 61.19 -26.54 106.18
CA GLU A 474 60.40 -26.00 107.30
C GLU A 474 60.88 -26.60 108.63
N THR A 475 60.95 -27.94 108.70
CA THR A 475 61.40 -28.63 109.93
C THR A 475 62.87 -28.39 110.22
N ALA A 476 63.76 -28.23 109.23
CA ALA A 476 65.15 -27.86 109.46
C ALA A 476 65.31 -26.42 110.00
N ILE A 477 64.48 -25.48 109.54
CA ILE A 477 64.47 -24.09 110.02
C ILE A 477 63.88 -23.98 111.42
N ASP A 478 62.80 -24.69 111.73
CA ASP A 478 62.26 -24.77 113.08
C ASP A 478 63.22 -25.54 114.02
N PHE A 479 63.94 -26.55 113.54
CA PHE A 479 65.00 -27.20 114.32
C PHE A 479 66.18 -26.24 114.58
N LEU A 480 66.50 -25.34 113.65
CA LEU A 480 67.51 -24.29 113.85
C LEU A 480 67.04 -23.20 114.83
N LYS A 481 65.77 -22.78 114.78
CA LYS A 481 65.18 -21.87 115.79
C LYS A 481 65.15 -22.50 117.17
N ASN A 482 64.70 -23.75 117.29
CA ASN A 482 64.64 -24.45 118.58
C ASN A 482 66.04 -24.72 119.16
N LYS A 483 67.06 -24.90 118.30
CA LYS A 483 68.46 -25.03 118.73
C LYS A 483 69.09 -23.73 119.24
N SER A 484 68.44 -22.57 119.04
CA SER A 484 68.81 -21.31 119.70
C SER A 484 68.10 -21.06 121.05
N GLU A 485 67.14 -21.89 121.46
CA GLU A 485 66.41 -21.72 122.73
C GLU A 485 66.82 -22.71 123.84
N GLU A 486 67.39 -23.87 123.50
CA GLU A 486 67.92 -24.84 124.49
C GLU A 486 69.45 -24.97 124.45
N ASN A 487 70.17 -24.00 125.03
CA ASN A 487 71.52 -24.17 125.63
C ASN A 487 71.98 -22.90 126.39
N PHE A 488 71.47 -22.67 127.60
CA PHE A 488 71.97 -21.66 128.54
C PHE A 488 72.42 -22.28 129.89
N PHE A 489 73.09 -23.43 129.86
CA PHE A 489 73.92 -23.89 130.99
C PHE A 489 75.14 -24.66 130.46
N ASP A 490 76.10 -23.89 129.94
CA ASP A 490 77.34 -24.38 129.34
C ASP A 490 78.34 -24.85 130.42
N SER A 491 78.90 -26.05 130.25
CA SER A 491 80.00 -26.55 131.06
C SER A 491 80.87 -27.61 130.36
N SER A 492 81.92 -27.13 129.71
CA SER A 492 83.32 -27.52 130.01
C SER A 492 83.85 -28.92 129.66
N MET A 493 84.76 -28.95 128.67
CA MET A 493 86.02 -29.77 128.60
C MET A 493 85.86 -31.32 128.47
N LYS A 494 86.77 -32.17 127.95
CA LYS A 494 88.12 -32.15 127.32
C LYS A 494 88.41 -33.58 126.76
N GLU A 495 89.39 -33.96 125.92
CA GLU A 495 90.46 -33.32 125.12
C GLU A 495 90.99 -34.39 124.08
N LYS A 496 92.14 -34.13 123.42
CA LYS A 496 93.13 -35.11 122.89
C LYS A 496 92.86 -35.91 121.59
N LYS A 497 93.18 -35.24 120.48
CA LYS A 497 94.36 -35.48 119.59
C LYS A 497 94.84 -36.93 119.31
N ARG A 498 94.93 -37.25 117.99
CA ARG A 498 95.96 -38.00 117.20
C ARG A 498 95.27 -38.96 116.21
N SER A 499 95.79 -39.28 115.00
CA SER A 499 96.85 -38.69 114.14
C SER A 499 96.93 -39.49 112.83
N THR A 500 97.28 -38.84 111.70
CA THR A 500 97.84 -39.45 110.44
C THR A 500 96.98 -40.51 109.70
N ASN A 501 97.03 -40.68 108.37
CA ASN A 501 97.94 -40.16 107.35
C ASN A 501 97.20 -39.96 106.01
N ILE A 502 97.61 -38.97 105.22
CA ILE A 502 97.03 -38.65 103.89
C ILE A 502 98.12 -38.75 102.83
N ASN A 503 97.81 -39.34 101.67
CA ASN A 503 98.48 -39.02 100.41
C ASN A 503 97.60 -39.36 99.19
N LYS A 504 97.29 -38.31 98.41
CA LYS A 504 97.51 -38.17 96.94
C LYS A 504 96.91 -39.24 96.01
N ARG A 505 96.19 -38.92 94.92
CA ARG A 505 96.11 -37.75 93.98
C ARG A 505 94.70 -37.81 93.31
N LYS A 506 94.19 -36.85 92.52
CA LYS A 506 94.76 -35.67 91.82
C LYS A 506 93.65 -34.61 91.63
N ILE A 507 94.04 -33.35 91.46
CA ILE A 507 93.16 -32.17 91.26
C ILE A 507 93.12 -31.79 89.77
N LEU A 508 92.01 -31.19 89.32
CA LEU A 508 92.01 -30.09 88.34
C LEU A 508 90.77 -29.19 88.52
N ASN A 509 90.97 -28.20 89.39
CA ASN A 509 90.41 -26.84 89.44
C ASN A 509 90.39 -26.14 88.05
N ASP A 510 89.72 -25.00 87.79
CA ASP A 510 89.02 -23.99 88.62
C ASP A 510 88.04 -23.16 87.72
N ASP A 511 87.16 -22.35 88.33
CA ASP A 511 86.73 -20.97 88.00
C ASP A 511 86.54 -20.46 86.54
N PHE A 512 85.86 -19.35 86.23
CA PHE A 512 84.83 -18.48 86.85
C PHE A 512 84.42 -17.47 85.75
N PHE A 513 83.43 -16.60 85.99
CA PHE A 513 82.91 -15.64 84.99
C PHE A 513 83.99 -14.82 84.27
N GLY A 514 83.95 -14.87 82.93
CA GLY A 514 84.67 -13.95 82.04
C GLY A 514 83.71 -12.93 81.43
N SER A 515 83.97 -11.65 81.66
CA SER A 515 83.23 -10.52 81.09
C SER A 515 84.20 -9.47 80.57
N ASP A 516 84.08 -9.14 79.29
CA ASP A 516 84.75 -8.01 78.63
C ASP A 516 83.69 -7.29 77.79
N GLN A 517 83.74 -5.99 77.53
CA GLN A 517 84.29 -4.80 78.20
C GLN A 517 83.80 -3.64 77.31
N LEU A 518 83.66 -2.44 77.88
CA LEU A 518 83.20 -1.26 77.13
C LEU A 518 84.33 -0.67 76.28
N GLU A 519 83.99 -0.02 75.15
CA GLU A 519 84.60 1.29 74.90
C GLU A 519 83.66 2.28 74.19
N ASN A 520 84.08 3.54 74.19
CA ASN A 520 83.21 4.71 74.32
C ASN A 520 83.35 5.65 73.13
N LYS A 521 82.27 6.36 72.72
CA LYS A 521 82.34 7.80 72.40
C LYS A 521 80.99 8.47 72.14
N ASN A 522 80.78 9.56 72.89
CA ASN A 522 79.70 10.54 72.73
C ASN A 522 79.72 11.29 71.38
N ARG A 523 78.54 11.71 70.90
CA ARG A 523 78.22 13.15 70.67
C ARG A 523 76.72 13.45 70.55
N LYS A 524 76.37 14.72 70.78
CA LYS A 524 75.04 15.26 71.14
C LYS A 524 74.13 15.59 69.94
N SER A 525 72.82 15.71 70.24
CA SER A 525 71.77 16.49 69.54
C SER A 525 71.32 15.96 68.18
N LYS A 526 70.05 16.10 67.76
CA LYS A 526 69.08 17.19 68.03
C LYS A 526 67.61 16.70 68.00
N VAL A 527 66.68 17.54 68.45
CA VAL A 527 65.22 17.32 68.52
C VAL A 527 64.50 17.76 67.23
N THR A 528 63.51 16.95 66.78
CA THR A 528 62.21 17.22 66.08
C THR A 528 61.69 15.82 65.68
N LYS A 529 60.53 15.26 66.09
CA LYS A 529 59.13 15.72 66.25
C LYS A 529 58.38 15.89 64.91
N ASP A 530 57.17 15.31 64.88
CA ASP A 530 56.09 15.36 63.86
C ASP A 530 56.41 14.62 62.53
N ASP A 531 55.48 14.02 61.77
CA ASP A 531 54.18 13.34 62.03
C ASP A 531 53.73 12.68 60.69
N PHE A 532 52.67 11.85 60.71
CA PHE A 532 52.00 11.14 59.57
C PHE A 532 52.80 10.01 58.89
N ASP A 533 52.31 8.78 58.75
CA ASP A 533 51.06 8.21 58.18
C ASP A 533 51.05 7.99 56.65
N PHE A 534 50.31 6.96 56.26
CA PHE A 534 50.24 6.27 54.95
C PHE A 534 49.93 7.13 53.72
#